data_AF-A0AAE1W944-F1
#
_entry.id   AF-A0AAE1W944-F1
#
_cell.length_a   1.000
_cell.length_b   1.000
_cell.length_c   1.000
_cell.angle_alpha   90.00
_cell.angle_beta   90.00
_cell.angle_gamma   90.00
#
_symmetry.space_group_name_H-M   'P 1'
#
loop_
_entity.id
_entity.type
_entity.pdbx_description
1 polymer ?
#
loop_
_entity_poly.entity_id
_entity_poly.type
_entity_poly.pdbx_seq_one_letter_code
_entity_poly.pdbx_strand_id
1 'polypeptide(L)'
;MEQVLVNTLSSSPLLGNGDYVAGQISDLAEKIEQAENQLAHSRFGSLIGGPLRKKEEESQLTKITRDSAKITVEQVHGLMSQVIKDILFNSVRQSNGSRSNSSGPEPMVEA
;
A
#
# COMPACT_ATOMS: atom_id res chain seq x y z
N MET A 1 9.00 30.03 4.45
CA MET A 1 7.65 29.45 4.55
C MET A 1 7.28 28.66 3.29
N GLU A 2 7.56 29.16 2.09
CA GLU A 2 7.20 28.50 0.82
C GLU A 2 7.80 27.09 0.60
N GLN A 3 9.04 26.85 1.07
CA GLN A 3 9.67 25.52 0.89
C GLN A 3 8.95 24.39 1.65
N VAL A 4 8.22 24.68 2.74
CA VAL A 4 7.50 23.65 3.52
C VAL A 4 6.31 23.11 2.75
N LEU A 5 5.58 23.98 2.02
CA LEU A 5 4.47 23.57 1.17
C LEU A 5 4.96 22.74 -0.01
N VAL A 6 6.05 23.15 -0.65
CA VAL A 6 6.67 22.39 -1.75
C VAL A 6 7.11 21.01 -1.27
N ASN A 7 7.75 20.91 -0.10
CA ASN A 7 8.20 19.64 0.46
C ASN A 7 7.05 18.71 0.87
N THR A 8 5.97 19.27 1.40
CA THR A 8 4.78 18.49 1.76
C THR A 8 4.10 17.92 0.50
N LEU A 9 3.97 18.74 -0.56
CA LEU A 9 3.37 18.35 -1.83
C LEU A 9 4.29 17.44 -2.68
N SER A 10 5.61 17.56 -2.56
CA SER A 10 6.56 16.72 -3.30
C SER A 10 6.84 15.39 -2.60
N SER A 11 6.64 15.30 -1.27
CA SER A 11 6.85 14.06 -0.52
C SER A 11 5.95 12.93 -1.05
N SER A 12 6.56 11.76 -1.31
CA SER A 12 5.85 10.54 -1.70
C SER A 12 5.98 9.51 -0.58
N PRO A 13 4.98 9.39 0.31
CA PRO A 13 5.01 8.43 1.42
C PRO A 13 5.25 6.99 0.96
N LEU A 14 4.82 6.64 -0.25
CA LEU A 14 4.95 5.29 -0.82
C LEU A 14 6.29 5.03 -1.54
N LEU A 15 7.02 6.05 -1.99
CA LEU A 15 8.29 5.86 -2.70
C LEU A 15 9.49 5.86 -1.75
N GLY A 16 9.40 6.58 -0.62
CA GLY A 16 10.49 6.64 0.37
C GLY A 16 10.49 5.51 1.40
N ASN A 17 9.34 4.86 1.62
CA ASN A 17 9.15 3.91 2.72
C ASN A 17 8.93 2.46 2.24
N GLY A 18 9.20 2.14 0.97
CA GLY A 18 8.89 0.83 0.38
C GLY A 18 9.51 -0.34 1.14
N ASP A 19 10.81 -0.25 1.45
CA ASP A 19 11.53 -1.31 2.18
C ASP A 19 11.02 -1.49 3.62
N TYR A 20 10.63 -0.38 4.27
CA TYR A 20 10.05 -0.42 5.60
C TYR A 20 8.68 -1.12 5.59
N VAL A 21 7.83 -0.79 4.61
CA VAL A 21 6.52 -1.42 4.45
C VAL A 21 6.66 -2.90 4.09
N ALA A 22 7.59 -3.24 3.19
CA ALA A 22 7.89 -4.62 2.85
C ALA A 22 8.35 -5.42 4.08
N GLY A 23 9.21 -4.83 4.92
CA GLY A 23 9.63 -5.41 6.19
C GLY A 23 8.45 -5.61 7.16
N GLN A 24 7.56 -4.61 7.30
CA GLN A 24 6.36 -4.74 8.13
C GLN A 24 5.41 -5.84 7.64
N ILE A 25 5.24 -5.97 6.32
CA ILE A 25 4.40 -7.03 5.73
C ILE A 25 5.05 -8.41 5.95
N SER A 26 6.37 -8.51 5.82
CA SER A 26 7.10 -9.77 6.08
C SER A 26 6.97 -10.20 7.54
N ASP A 27 7.18 -9.29 8.48
CA ASP A 27 7.00 -9.54 9.92
C ASP A 27 5.54 -9.91 10.26
N LEU A 28 4.57 -9.25 9.63
CA LEU A 28 3.16 -9.61 9.77
C LEU A 28 2.86 -11.03 9.27
N ALA A 29 3.42 -11.41 8.12
CA ALA A 29 3.27 -12.74 7.55
C ALA A 29 3.87 -13.82 8.45
N GLU A 30 5.08 -13.59 8.98
CA GLU A 30 5.73 -14.49 9.95
C GLU A 30 4.88 -14.65 11.22
N LYS A 31 4.32 -13.56 11.75
CA LYS A 31 3.44 -13.63 12.93
C LYS A 31 2.16 -14.42 12.66
N ILE A 32 1.58 -14.30 11.47
CA ILE A 32 0.40 -15.10 11.06
C ILE A 32 0.76 -16.58 11.03
N GLU A 33 1.86 -16.95 10.37
CA GLU A 33 2.32 -18.34 10.29
C GLU A 33 2.58 -18.93 11.68
N GLN A 34 3.22 -18.17 12.58
CA GLN A 34 3.44 -18.58 13.96
C GLN A 34 2.14 -18.78 14.73
N ALA A 35 1.16 -17.88 14.58
CA ALA A 35 -0.15 -18.01 15.23
C ALA A 35 -0.95 -19.21 14.69
N GLU A 36 -0.89 -19.47 13.38
CA GLU A 36 -1.49 -20.65 12.76
C GLU A 36 -0.85 -21.95 13.25
N ASN A 37 0.48 -22.01 13.32
CA ASN A 37 1.21 -23.17 13.83
C ASN A 37 0.89 -23.45 15.31
N GLN A 38 0.76 -22.41 16.13
CA GLN A 38 0.32 -22.54 17.52
C GLN A 38 -1.11 -23.08 17.60
N LEU A 39 -2.03 -22.56 16.79
CA LEU A 39 -3.42 -23.02 16.74
C LEU A 39 -3.51 -24.49 16.27
N ALA A 40 -2.71 -24.89 15.28
CA ALA A 40 -2.65 -26.27 14.79
C ALA A 40 -2.15 -27.24 15.86
N HIS A 41 -1.11 -26.86 16.62
CA HIS A 41 -0.62 -27.64 17.76
C HIS A 41 -1.62 -27.69 18.91
N SER A 42 -2.34 -26.58 19.15
CA SER A 42 -3.41 -26.48 20.16
C SER A 42 -4.57 -27.45 19.86
N ARG A 43 -4.91 -27.68 18.58
CA ARG A 43 -5.94 -28.66 18.18
C ARG A 43 -5.59 -30.11 18.52
N PHE A 44 -4.31 -30.49 18.46
CA PHE A 44 -3.85 -31.81 18.91
C PHE A 44 -3.64 -31.88 20.44
N GLY A 45 -3.28 -30.76 21.08
CA GLY A 45 -3.08 -30.65 22.53
C GLY A 45 -4.33 -30.28 23.36
N SER A 46 -5.47 -29.99 22.73
CA SER A 46 -6.68 -29.47 23.40
C SER A 46 -7.35 -30.46 24.36
N LEU A 47 -6.91 -31.72 24.41
CA LEU A 47 -7.31 -32.68 25.42
C LEU A 47 -6.52 -32.54 26.75
N ILE A 48 -5.38 -31.82 26.73
CA ILE A 48 -4.47 -31.66 27.88
C ILE A 48 -4.23 -30.18 28.25
N GLY A 49 -4.39 -29.24 27.30
CA GLY A 49 -4.19 -27.81 27.50
C GLY A 49 -5.44 -27.06 27.99
N GLY A 50 -5.40 -26.51 29.20
CA GLY A 50 -6.52 -25.77 29.81
C GLY A 50 -6.87 -24.41 29.17
N PRO A 51 -7.96 -23.76 29.62
CA PRO A 51 -8.55 -22.54 29.03
C PRO A 51 -7.63 -21.31 28.97
N LEU A 52 -6.53 -21.30 29.73
CA LEU A 52 -5.56 -20.20 29.74
C LEU A 52 -4.80 -20.08 28.41
N ARG A 53 -4.49 -21.19 27.74
CA ARG A 53 -3.75 -21.20 26.45
C ARG A 53 -4.59 -20.65 25.30
N LYS A 54 -5.89 -20.98 25.26
CA LYS A 54 -6.82 -20.45 24.26
C LYS A 54 -6.95 -18.92 24.31
N LYS A 55 -6.98 -18.34 25.52
CA LYS A 55 -7.09 -16.88 25.70
C LYS A 55 -5.84 -16.12 25.21
N GLU A 56 -4.67 -16.74 25.36
CA GLU A 56 -3.41 -16.17 24.89
C GLU A 56 -3.31 -16.21 23.35
N GLU A 57 -3.71 -17.32 22.73
CA GLU A 57 -3.80 -17.48 21.27
C GLU A 57 -4.77 -16.46 20.64
N GLU A 58 -5.97 -16.31 21.21
CA GLU A 58 -6.97 -15.34 20.73
C GLU A 58 -6.48 -13.88 20.87
N SER A 59 -5.71 -13.59 21.91
CA SER A 59 -5.04 -12.30 22.10
C SER A 59 -3.97 -12.03 21.03
N GLN A 60 -3.19 -13.05 20.62
CA GLN A 60 -2.20 -12.91 19.56
C GLN A 60 -2.86 -12.62 18.20
N LEU A 61 -3.93 -13.34 17.84
CA LEU A 61 -4.68 -13.09 16.61
C LEU A 61 -5.29 -11.68 16.58
N THR A 62 -5.77 -11.20 17.73
CA THR A 62 -6.28 -9.83 17.86
C THR A 62 -5.20 -8.79 17.59
N LYS A 63 -3.96 -9.01 18.07
CA LYS A 63 -2.83 -8.11 17.81
C LYS A 63 -2.47 -8.09 16.32
N ILE A 64 -2.34 -9.26 15.71
CA ILE A 64 -2.07 -9.41 14.27
C ILE A 64 -3.12 -8.66 13.44
N THR A 65 -4.40 -8.81 13.79
CA THR A 65 -5.50 -8.11 13.12
C THR A 65 -5.34 -6.59 13.22
N ARG A 66 -5.01 -6.07 14.40
CA ARG A 66 -4.79 -4.62 14.59
C ARG A 66 -3.58 -4.11 13.82
N ASP A 67 -2.48 -4.85 13.84
CA ASP A 67 -1.25 -4.47 13.12
C ASP A 67 -1.52 -4.42 11.60
N SER A 68 -2.21 -5.43 11.06
CA SER A 68 -2.61 -5.48 9.64
C SER A 68 -3.52 -4.31 9.24
N ALA A 69 -4.48 -3.95 10.09
CA ALA A 69 -5.38 -2.83 9.85
C ALA A 69 -4.62 -1.49 9.85
N LYS A 70 -3.68 -1.32 10.79
CA LYS A 70 -2.82 -0.12 10.86
C LYS A 70 -1.99 0.05 9.59
N ILE A 71 -1.28 -1.00 9.17
CA ILE A 71 -0.46 -0.99 7.94
C ILE A 71 -1.34 -0.61 6.75
N THR A 72 -2.52 -1.22 6.63
CA THR A 72 -3.47 -0.95 5.53
C THR A 72 -3.89 0.52 5.47
N VAL A 73 -4.24 1.12 6.61
CA VAL A 73 -4.65 2.55 6.67
C VAL A 73 -3.50 3.46 6.23
N GLU A 74 -2.27 3.18 6.67
CA GLU A 74 -1.08 3.94 6.27
C GLU A 74 -0.84 3.85 4.75
N GLN A 75 -0.97 2.65 4.16
CA GLN A 75 -0.81 2.45 2.73
C GLN A 75 -1.91 3.13 1.91
N VAL A 76 -3.17 3.04 2.34
CA VAL A 76 -4.29 3.72 1.68
C VAL A 76 -4.10 5.23 1.68
N HIS A 77 -3.64 5.80 2.79
CA HIS A 77 -3.37 7.23 2.88
C HIS A 77 -2.23 7.67 1.95
N GLY A 78 -1.17 6.86 1.86
CA GLY A 78 -0.09 7.06 0.89
C GLY A 78 -0.57 7.01 -0.57
N LEU A 79 -1.42 6.04 -0.89
CA LEU A 79 -2.01 5.86 -2.22
C LEU A 79 -2.91 7.04 -2.59
N MET A 80 -3.80 7.45 -1.69
CA MET A 80 -4.69 8.59 -1.90
C MET A 80 -3.90 9.87 -2.20
N SER A 81 -2.80 10.09 -1.49
CA SER A 81 -1.89 11.22 -1.74
C SER A 81 -1.27 11.15 -3.13
N GLN A 82 -0.84 9.97 -3.59
CA GLN A 82 -0.31 9.80 -4.94
C GLN A 82 -1.37 10.04 -6.02
N VAL A 83 -2.58 9.52 -5.84
CA VAL A 83 -3.70 9.73 -6.77
C VAL A 83 -4.04 11.21 -6.90
N ILE A 84 -4.11 11.95 -5.78
CA ILE A 84 -4.35 13.39 -5.79
C ILE A 84 -3.24 14.12 -6.55
N LYS A 85 -1.97 13.79 -6.30
CA LYS A 85 -0.84 14.41 -7.01
C LYS A 85 -0.86 14.12 -8.50
N ASP A 86 -1.21 12.89 -8.90
CA ASP A 86 -1.32 12.51 -10.30
C ASP A 86 -2.42 13.31 -11.02
N ILE A 87 -3.59 13.46 -10.40
CA ILE A 87 -4.69 14.28 -10.92
C ILE A 87 -4.27 15.75 -11.05
N LEU A 88 -3.63 16.32 -10.02
CA LEU A 88 -3.26 17.74 -10.01
C LEU A 88 -2.14 18.09 -11.00
N PHE A 89 -1.13 17.23 -11.13
CA PHE A 89 0.11 17.60 -11.84
C PHE A 89 0.35 16.85 -13.15
N ASN A 90 -0.16 15.62 -13.29
CA ASN A 90 0.07 14.78 -14.47
C ASN A 90 -1.14 14.76 -15.42
N SER A 91 -2.38 14.80 -14.91
CA SER A 91 -3.59 14.83 -15.76
C SER A 91 -3.73 16.09 -16.60
N VAL A 92 -3.32 17.27 -16.08
CA VAL A 92 -3.37 18.55 -16.82
C VAL A 92 -2.42 18.58 -18.04
N ARG A 93 -1.35 17.77 -18.02
CA ARG A 93 -0.40 17.68 -19.14
C ARG A 93 -0.89 16.83 -20.30
N GLN A 94 -1.74 15.83 -20.03
CA GLN A 94 -2.24 14.91 -21.07
C GLN A 94 -3.30 15.55 -21.97
N SER A 95 -4.10 16.51 -21.46
CA SER A 95 -5.11 17.19 -22.27
C SER A 95 -4.54 18.13 -23.33
N ASN A 96 -3.29 18.59 -23.18
CA ASN A 96 -2.61 19.45 -24.17
C ASN A 96 -1.79 18.67 -25.22
N GLY A 97 -1.47 17.39 -24.99
CA GLY A 97 -0.65 16.57 -25.89
C GLY A 97 -1.40 15.97 -27.08
N SER A 98 -2.74 15.93 -27.05
CA SER A 98 -3.56 15.34 -28.11
C SER A 98 -3.88 16.30 -29.26
N ARG A 99 -3.32 17.51 -29.27
CA ARG A 99 -3.61 18.55 -30.28
C ARG A 99 -2.53 18.76 -31.36
N SER A 100 -1.45 17.97 -31.43
CA SER A 100 -0.34 18.26 -32.36
C SER A 100 -0.21 17.38 -33.60
N ASN A 101 -1.03 16.35 -33.84
CA ASN A 101 -0.84 15.47 -35.01
C ASN A 101 -2.10 15.33 -35.89
N SER A 102 -2.45 16.37 -36.65
CA SER A 102 -3.29 16.18 -37.85
C SER A 102 -3.06 17.27 -38.89
N SER A 103 -2.09 17.08 -39.78
CA SER A 103 -2.10 17.53 -41.19
C SER A 103 -0.77 17.13 -41.84
N GLY A 104 -0.73 15.92 -42.40
CA GLY A 104 0.35 15.47 -43.29
C GLY A 104 0.37 16.24 -44.62
N PRO A 105 1.44 16.12 -45.42
CA PRO A 105 1.69 16.97 -46.58
C PRO A 105 0.73 16.66 -47.73
N GLU A 106 0.21 17.70 -48.39
CA GLU A 106 -0.71 17.61 -49.54
C GLU A 106 -0.07 16.88 -50.74
N PRO A 107 -0.87 16.13 -51.55
CA PRO A 107 -0.37 15.49 -52.75
C PRO A 107 -0.09 16.53 -53.85
N MET A 108 1.11 16.48 -54.42
CA MET A 108 1.50 17.28 -55.58
C MET A 108 0.59 16.96 -56.78
N VAL A 109 -0.17 17.97 -57.22
CA VAL A 109 -0.89 17.92 -58.50
C VAL A 109 0.09 18.11 -59.65
N GLU A 110 0.19 17.08 -60.48
CA GLU A 110 0.86 17.06 -61.78
C GLU A 110 0.07 17.90 -62.79
N ALA A 111 0.76 18.80 -63.50
CA ALA A 111 0.27 19.51 -64.67
C ALA A 111 1.41 19.65 -65.69
#